data_AF-A0AAW4FS09-F1
#
_entry.id   AF-A0AAW4FS09-F1
#
_cell.length_a   1.000
_cell.length_b   1.000
_cell.length_c   1.000
_cell.angle_alpha   90.00
_cell.angle_beta   90.00
_cell.angle_gamma   90.00
#
_symmetry.space_group_name_H-M   'P 1'
#
loop_
_entity.id
_entity.type
_entity.pdbx_description
1 polymer ?
#
loop_
_entity_poly.entity_id
_entity_poly.type
_entity_poly.pdbx_seq_one_letter_code
_entity_poly.pdbx_strand_id
1 'polypeptide(L)'
;KAAYMALEKKPPADARTKQAGLDGREGRDPDTVQGEILGSVSIGLLQVGCREAQVMISTRFDNWSSLGRAGETLRRMIGLSEAGWADGRAKVGLYGASAILAIVLEKSLRDPEQISKPAGYFRAMIDRAVEGKLNLERSLFGLAAGFYGASGETGQ
;
A
#
# COMPACT_ATOMS: atom_id res chain seq x y z
N LYS A 1 -57.37 4.94 40.14
CA LYS A 1 -56.42 5.24 39.04
C LYS A 1 -55.13 5.73 39.68
N ALA A 2 -54.05 4.98 39.45
CA ALA A 2 -52.81 4.99 40.21
C ALA A 2 -51.94 6.24 40.03
N ALA A 3 -51.27 6.63 41.10
CA ALA A 3 -50.14 7.56 41.14
C ALA A 3 -48.83 6.79 40.86
N TYR A 4 -47.91 7.39 40.11
CA TYR A 4 -46.50 7.02 40.15
C TYR A 4 -45.62 8.23 39.81
N MET A 5 -45.16 8.93 40.84
CA MET A 5 -43.86 9.59 40.86
C MET A 5 -42.90 8.65 41.59
N ALA A 6 -41.74 8.33 41.02
CA ALA A 6 -40.52 8.07 41.77
C ALA A 6 -39.30 7.99 40.83
N LEU A 7 -38.30 8.76 41.20
CA LEU A 7 -36.95 8.80 40.66
C LEU A 7 -36.20 7.51 40.99
N GLU A 8 -35.52 6.90 40.01
CA GLU A 8 -34.41 5.99 40.30
C GLU A 8 -33.23 6.25 39.35
N LYS A 9 -32.16 6.79 39.93
CA LYS A 9 -30.79 6.76 39.38
C LYS A 9 -30.23 5.35 39.55
N LYS A 10 -29.77 4.72 38.47
CA LYS A 10 -28.79 3.61 38.50
C LYS A 10 -27.89 3.63 37.24
N PRO A 11 -26.66 3.10 37.33
CA PRO A 11 -25.46 3.59 36.66
C PRO A 11 -25.21 2.97 35.27
N PRO A 12 -24.25 3.48 34.48
CA PRO A 12 -23.88 2.83 33.23
C PRO A 12 -23.23 1.48 33.50
N ALA A 13 -23.82 0.43 32.93
CA ALA A 13 -23.28 -0.91 32.92
C ALA A 13 -22.26 -1.06 31.79
N ASP A 14 -21.05 -1.42 32.20
CA ASP A 14 -19.92 -1.92 31.43
C ASP A 14 -20.34 -2.94 30.36
N ALA A 15 -20.00 -2.67 29.10
CA ALA A 15 -19.87 -3.68 28.06
C ALA A 15 -18.59 -3.43 27.25
N ARG A 16 -17.48 -3.57 27.99
CA ARG A 16 -16.18 -4.11 27.57
C ARG A 16 -16.23 -4.87 26.23
N THR A 17 -16.12 -4.16 25.11
CA THR A 17 -15.66 -4.76 23.85
C THR A 17 -14.15 -4.77 23.91
N LYS A 18 -13.66 -5.97 24.23
CA LYS A 18 -12.25 -6.36 24.30
C LYS A 18 -11.45 -5.68 23.19
N GLN A 19 -10.53 -4.80 23.59
CA GLN A 19 -9.25 -4.65 22.93
C GLN A 19 -8.59 -6.03 22.92
N ALA A 20 -8.89 -6.82 21.91
CA ALA A 20 -8.28 -8.12 21.69
C ALA A 20 -6.99 -7.88 20.91
N GLY A 21 -5.87 -8.09 21.59
CA GLY A 21 -4.58 -8.33 20.95
C GLY A 21 -3.74 -7.09 20.67
N LEU A 22 -3.24 -6.46 21.74
CA LEU A 22 -1.84 -6.01 21.70
C LEU A 22 -0.97 -7.28 21.77
N ASP A 23 -0.99 -8.06 20.69
CA ASP A 23 -0.07 -9.16 20.52
C ASP A 23 1.29 -8.50 20.27
N GLY A 24 2.19 -8.65 21.25
CA GLY A 24 3.57 -8.21 21.20
C GLY A 24 4.39 -8.96 20.14
N ARG A 25 3.94 -8.92 18.89
CA ARG A 25 4.86 -9.04 17.77
C ARG A 25 5.63 -7.75 17.78
N GLU A 26 6.85 -7.80 18.26
CA GLU A 26 7.84 -6.78 17.98
C GLU A 26 7.85 -6.64 16.44
N GLY A 27 7.11 -5.65 15.95
CA GLY A 27 6.92 -5.45 14.52
C GLY A 27 8.29 -5.28 13.92
N ARG A 28 8.57 -5.94 12.79
CA ARG A 28 9.87 -5.78 12.14
C ARG A 28 10.13 -4.29 11.95
N ASP A 29 11.34 -3.88 12.33
CA ASP A 29 11.78 -2.51 12.19
C ASP A 29 11.57 -2.03 10.74
N PRO A 30 10.89 -0.88 10.53
CA PRO A 30 10.53 -0.42 9.18
C PRO A 30 11.76 -0.14 8.31
N ASP A 31 12.88 0.28 8.89
CA ASP A 31 14.14 0.49 8.15
C ASP A 31 14.71 -0.83 7.62
N THR A 32 14.62 -1.91 8.41
CA THR A 32 14.99 -3.27 7.99
C THR A 32 14.12 -3.75 6.83
N VAL A 33 12.79 -3.63 6.96
CA VAL A 33 11.86 -4.03 5.89
C VAL A 33 12.08 -3.19 4.63
N GLN A 34 12.28 -1.89 4.78
CA GLN A 34 12.61 -1.00 3.68
C GLN A 34 13.92 -1.42 3.01
N GLY A 35 14.96 -1.74 3.78
CA GLY A 35 16.25 -2.19 3.27
C GLY A 35 16.16 -3.44 2.40
N GLU A 36 15.33 -4.41 2.80
CA GLU A 36 15.06 -5.63 2.01
C GLU A 36 14.31 -5.31 0.71
N ILE A 37 13.30 -4.43 0.77
CA ILE A 37 12.58 -3.97 -0.43
C ILE A 37 13.56 -3.28 -1.39
N LEU A 38 14.32 -2.31 -0.91
CA LEU A 38 15.28 -1.54 -1.71
C LEU A 38 16.46 -2.40 -2.21
N GLY A 39 16.80 -3.47 -1.49
CA GLY A 39 17.82 -4.43 -1.91
C GLY A 39 17.34 -5.38 -3.01
N SER A 40 16.04 -5.70 -3.06
CA SER A 40 15.46 -6.59 -4.08
C SER A 40 15.09 -5.87 -5.38
N VAL A 41 14.91 -4.54 -5.37
CA VAL A 41 14.50 -3.79 -6.56
C VAL A 41 15.28 -2.49 -6.76
N SER A 42 15.59 -2.17 -8.01
CA SER A 42 16.27 -0.92 -8.38
C SER A 42 15.27 0.16 -8.78
N ILE A 43 15.64 1.44 -8.57
CA ILE A 43 14.81 2.56 -9.02
C ILE A 43 14.57 2.53 -10.53
N GLY A 44 15.57 2.14 -11.33
CA GLY A 44 15.43 1.99 -12.78
C GLY A 44 14.38 0.94 -13.18
N LEU A 45 14.24 -0.13 -12.38
CA LEU A 45 13.21 -1.14 -12.62
C LEU A 45 11.80 -0.60 -12.32
N LEU A 46 11.65 0.22 -11.27
CA LEU A 46 10.41 0.95 -11.00
C LEU A 46 10.09 1.96 -12.11
N GLN A 47 11.08 2.66 -12.67
CA GLN A 47 10.86 3.57 -13.79
C GLN A 47 10.32 2.86 -15.04
N VAL A 48 10.85 1.67 -15.36
CA VAL A 48 10.38 0.91 -16.53
C VAL A 48 9.06 0.20 -16.23
N GLY A 49 8.96 -0.44 -15.06
CA GLY A 49 7.80 -1.24 -14.67
C GLY A 49 6.55 -0.41 -14.37
N CYS A 50 6.69 0.81 -13.85
CA CYS A 50 5.59 1.67 -13.43
C CYS A 50 5.39 2.89 -14.35
N ARG A 51 5.41 2.68 -15.67
CA ARG A 51 5.32 3.77 -16.65
C ARG A 51 3.96 4.44 -16.68
N GLU A 52 2.87 3.67 -16.65
CA GLU A 52 1.50 4.22 -16.68
C GLU A 52 1.22 5.02 -15.41
N ALA A 53 1.70 4.56 -14.25
CA ALA A 53 1.63 5.29 -13.00
C ALA A 53 2.37 6.64 -13.09
N GLN A 54 3.59 6.68 -13.65
CA GLN A 54 4.36 7.93 -13.83
C GLN A 54 3.66 8.92 -14.76
N VAL A 55 3.08 8.42 -15.86
CA VAL A 55 2.29 9.25 -16.79
C VAL A 55 1.06 9.81 -16.09
N MET A 56 0.31 8.95 -15.39
CA MET A 56 -0.90 9.32 -14.66
C MET A 56 -0.66 10.44 -13.64
N ILE A 57 0.43 10.39 -12.88
CA ILE A 57 0.74 11.41 -11.87
C ILE A 57 1.67 12.51 -12.40
N SER A 58 2.02 12.49 -13.69
CA SER A 58 2.96 13.41 -14.33
C SER A 58 4.27 13.61 -13.56
N THR A 59 4.80 12.54 -12.96
CA THR A 59 6.03 12.56 -12.14
C THR A 59 6.91 11.37 -12.49
N ARG A 60 8.21 11.62 -12.70
CA ARG A 60 9.19 10.55 -12.95
C ARG A 60 9.78 10.00 -11.66
N PHE A 61 10.05 8.70 -11.64
CA PHE A 61 10.69 8.02 -10.51
C PHE A 61 12.22 8.02 -10.65
N ASP A 62 12.84 9.20 -10.80
CA ASP A 62 14.29 9.32 -11.06
C ASP A 62 15.19 8.88 -9.90
N ASN A 63 14.68 8.90 -8.67
CA ASN A 63 15.37 8.43 -7.47
C ASN A 63 14.36 8.09 -6.36
N TRP A 64 14.83 7.42 -5.31
CA TRP A 64 14.00 7.07 -4.17
C TRP A 64 13.32 8.27 -3.52
N SER A 65 14.00 9.42 -3.46
CA SER A 65 13.43 10.65 -2.89
C SER A 65 12.28 11.22 -3.75
N SER A 66 12.37 11.18 -5.08
CA SER A 66 11.26 11.60 -5.96
C SER A 66 10.06 10.66 -5.82
N LEU A 67 10.31 9.35 -5.74
CA LEU A 67 9.27 8.36 -5.47
C LEU A 67 8.63 8.54 -4.09
N GLY A 68 9.43 8.83 -3.05
CA GLY A 68 8.95 9.15 -1.71
C GLY A 68 7.99 10.35 -1.71
N ARG A 69 8.35 11.43 -2.43
CA ARG A 69 7.50 12.62 -2.59
C ARG A 69 6.22 12.32 -3.38
N ALA A 70 6.28 11.43 -4.37
CA ALA A 70 5.12 11.01 -5.15
C ALA A 70 4.08 10.22 -4.34
N GLY A 71 4.45 9.67 -3.18
CA GLY A 71 3.58 8.82 -2.34
C GLY A 71 2.23 9.47 -2.00
N GLU A 72 2.21 10.77 -1.69
CA GLU A 72 0.97 11.52 -1.40
C GLU A 72 0.02 11.62 -2.59
N THR A 73 0.56 11.69 -3.80
CA THR A 73 -0.26 11.69 -5.02
C THR A 73 -0.73 10.27 -5.34
N LEU A 74 0.19 9.29 -5.27
CA LEU A 74 -0.12 7.88 -5.53
C LEU A 74 -1.23 7.34 -4.60
N ARG A 75 -1.19 7.64 -3.30
CA ARG A 75 -2.23 7.18 -2.35
C ARG A 75 -3.62 7.67 -2.75
N ARG A 76 -3.72 8.90 -3.28
CA ARG A 76 -5.00 9.49 -3.69
C ARG A 76 -5.54 8.80 -4.94
N MET A 77 -4.67 8.48 -5.90
CA MET A 77 -5.06 7.77 -7.12
C MET A 77 -5.68 6.39 -6.84
N ILE A 78 -5.21 5.69 -5.81
CA ILE A 78 -5.73 4.37 -5.43
C ILE A 78 -6.84 4.42 -4.35
N GLY A 79 -7.26 5.62 -3.92
CA GLY A 79 -8.27 5.80 -2.87
C GLY A 79 -7.81 5.40 -1.46
N LEU A 80 -6.51 5.43 -1.18
CA LEU A 80 -5.96 5.15 0.14
C LEU A 80 -6.04 6.39 1.04
N SER A 81 -6.62 6.21 2.23
CA SER A 81 -6.72 7.26 3.24
C SER A 81 -5.34 7.67 3.79
N GLU A 82 -5.23 8.89 4.31
CA GLU A 82 -4.01 9.38 4.94
C GLU A 82 -3.56 8.49 6.11
N ALA A 83 -4.51 8.01 6.93
CA ALA A 83 -4.23 7.05 8.00
C ALA A 83 -3.67 5.73 7.46
N GLY A 84 -4.21 5.21 6.34
CA GLY A 84 -3.69 4.00 5.71
C GLY A 84 -2.29 4.19 5.12
N TRP A 85 -1.99 5.39 4.63
CA TRP A 85 -0.65 5.76 4.19
C TRP A 85 0.34 5.87 5.35
N ALA A 86 -0.06 6.53 6.44
CA ALA A 86 0.75 6.62 7.64
C ALA A 86 1.07 5.24 8.24
N ASP A 87 0.08 4.35 8.32
CA ASP A 87 0.25 2.96 8.75
C ASP A 87 1.21 2.19 7.86
N GLY A 88 1.08 2.31 6.53
CA GLY A 88 2.00 1.68 5.59
C GLY A 88 3.45 2.13 5.78
N ARG A 89 3.68 3.45 5.87
CA ARG A 89 5.03 4.00 6.13
C ARG A 89 5.60 3.56 7.47
N ALA A 90 4.79 3.49 8.51
CA ALA A 90 5.22 3.05 9.83
C ALA A 90 5.68 1.58 9.84
N LYS A 91 5.18 0.76 8.91
CA LYS A 91 5.49 -0.68 8.82
C LYS A 91 6.65 -1.03 7.90
N VAL A 92 6.83 -0.29 6.79
CA VAL A 92 7.80 -0.67 5.74
C VAL A 92 8.70 0.49 5.27
N GLY A 93 8.65 1.62 5.97
CA GLY A 93 9.36 2.84 5.59
C GLY A 93 8.70 3.59 4.43
N LEU A 94 9.16 4.83 4.22
CA LEU A 94 8.64 5.73 3.19
C LEU A 94 8.83 5.16 1.77
N TYR A 95 10.03 4.73 1.45
CA TYR A 95 10.39 4.31 0.10
C TYR A 95 9.80 2.95 -0.25
N GLY A 96 9.78 2.03 0.71
CA GLY A 96 9.09 0.74 0.54
C GLY A 96 7.60 0.93 0.28
N ALA A 97 6.94 1.77 1.09
CA ALA A 97 5.52 2.05 0.93
C ALA A 97 5.22 2.77 -0.40
N SER A 98 6.04 3.73 -0.82
CA SER A 98 5.88 4.40 -2.11
C SER A 98 6.09 3.46 -3.31
N ALA A 99 7.05 2.53 -3.25
CA ALA A 99 7.25 1.54 -4.31
C ALA A 99 6.04 0.61 -4.46
N ILE A 100 5.49 0.16 -3.33
CA ILE A 100 4.28 -0.65 -3.30
C ILE A 100 3.11 0.14 -3.90
N LEU A 101 2.93 1.41 -3.54
CA LEU A 101 1.89 2.28 -4.13
C LEU A 101 2.02 2.40 -5.66
N ALA A 102 3.23 2.64 -6.16
CA ALA A 102 3.48 2.75 -7.60
C ALA A 102 3.07 1.47 -8.35
N ILE A 103 3.38 0.30 -7.79
CA ILE A 103 3.02 -1.00 -8.38
C ILE A 103 1.51 -1.27 -8.30
N VAL A 104 0.84 -0.92 -7.19
CA VAL A 104 -0.62 -1.03 -7.11
C VAL A 104 -1.25 -0.20 -8.22
N LEU A 105 -0.86 1.07 -8.33
CA LEU A 105 -1.44 1.96 -9.31
C LEU A 105 -1.20 1.47 -10.74
N GLU A 106 0.04 1.04 -11.04
CA GLU A 106 0.39 0.48 -12.34
C GLU A 106 -0.50 -0.72 -12.70
N LYS A 107 -0.65 -1.68 -11.78
CA LYS A 107 -1.47 -2.86 -12.02
C LYS A 107 -2.95 -2.50 -12.16
N SER A 108 -3.45 -1.57 -11.36
CA SER A 108 -4.83 -1.08 -11.46
C SER A 108 -5.11 -0.37 -12.78
N LEU A 109 -4.09 0.25 -13.38
CA LEU A 109 -4.19 0.90 -14.68
C LEU A 109 -4.21 -0.10 -15.84
N ARG A 110 -3.36 -1.12 -15.78
CA ARG A 110 -3.24 -2.13 -16.84
C ARG A 110 -4.41 -3.11 -16.84
N ASP A 111 -4.83 -3.56 -15.65
CA ASP A 111 -5.82 -4.61 -15.47
C ASP A 111 -6.88 -4.19 -14.43
N PRO A 112 -7.74 -3.21 -14.74
CA PRO A 112 -8.70 -2.66 -13.76
C PRO A 112 -9.70 -3.70 -13.23
N GLU A 113 -10.05 -4.71 -14.03
CA GLU A 113 -10.95 -5.79 -13.62
C GLU A 113 -10.32 -6.72 -12.57
N GLN A 114 -8.99 -6.85 -12.57
CA GLN A 114 -8.25 -7.75 -11.68
C GLN A 114 -8.01 -7.13 -10.29
N ILE A 115 -8.08 -5.79 -10.17
CA ILE A 115 -7.87 -5.08 -8.90
C ILE A 115 -9.08 -4.20 -8.59
N SER A 116 -10.15 -4.82 -8.11
CA SER A 116 -11.38 -4.08 -7.74
C SER A 116 -11.22 -3.23 -6.48
N LYS A 117 -10.21 -3.48 -5.64
CA LYS A 117 -9.96 -2.73 -4.38
C LYS A 117 -8.47 -2.35 -4.23
N PRO A 118 -7.98 -1.33 -4.95
CA PRO A 118 -6.56 -0.94 -4.94
C PRO A 118 -6.00 -0.65 -3.54
N ALA A 119 -6.70 0.14 -2.72
CA ALA A 119 -6.29 0.42 -1.34
C ALA A 119 -6.27 -0.81 -0.42
N GLY A 120 -7.11 -1.83 -0.70
CA GLY A 120 -7.07 -3.11 0.01
C GLY A 120 -5.86 -3.94 -0.42
N TYR A 121 -5.56 -3.95 -1.72
CA TYR A 121 -4.40 -4.65 -2.27
C TYR A 121 -3.07 -4.06 -1.78
N PHE A 122 -2.99 -2.73 -1.65
CA PHE A 122 -1.87 -2.05 -0.99
C PHE A 122 -1.60 -2.61 0.41
N ARG A 123 -2.63 -2.65 1.28
CA ARG A 123 -2.50 -3.14 2.66
C ARG A 123 -2.05 -4.60 2.71
N ALA A 124 -2.60 -5.45 1.84
CA ALA A 124 -2.18 -6.84 1.72
C ALA A 124 -0.71 -6.98 1.28
N MET A 125 -0.19 -6.07 0.45
CA MET A 125 1.24 -6.07 0.12
C MET A 125 2.12 -5.58 1.28
N ILE A 126 1.67 -4.60 2.06
CA ILE A 126 2.33 -4.16 3.29
C ILE A 126 2.45 -5.32 4.28
N ASP A 127 1.35 -6.05 4.53
CA ASP A 127 1.36 -7.19 5.44
C ASP A 127 2.37 -8.25 5.00
N ARG A 128 2.39 -8.58 3.69
CA ARG A 128 3.38 -9.53 3.13
C ARG A 128 4.82 -9.04 3.26
N ALA A 129 5.08 -7.73 3.15
CA ALA A 129 6.43 -7.18 3.31
C ALA A 129 6.91 -7.32 4.75
N VAL A 130 6.05 -7.01 5.71
CA VAL A 130 6.34 -7.19 7.15
C VAL A 130 6.62 -8.66 7.45
N GLU A 131 5.86 -9.58 6.85
CA GLU A 131 6.07 -11.03 6.97
C GLU A 131 7.30 -11.57 6.20
N GLY A 132 8.00 -10.75 5.41
CA GLY A 132 9.12 -11.19 4.57
C GLY A 132 8.70 -12.08 3.39
N LYS A 133 7.43 -12.03 2.99
CA LYS A 133 6.84 -12.85 1.92
C LYS A 133 6.59 -12.07 0.63
N LEU A 134 6.88 -10.76 0.61
CA LEU A 134 6.63 -9.91 -0.54
C LEU A 134 7.77 -10.06 -1.56
N ASN A 135 7.41 -10.50 -2.77
CA ASN A 135 8.32 -10.63 -3.90
C ASN A 135 8.08 -9.48 -4.88
N LEU A 136 8.62 -8.29 -4.57
CA LEU A 136 8.44 -7.09 -5.40
C LEU A 136 9.14 -7.22 -6.76
N GLU A 137 10.35 -7.79 -6.77
CA GLU A 137 11.13 -8.06 -7.97
C GLU A 137 10.30 -8.82 -9.02
N ARG A 138 9.62 -9.91 -8.63
CA ARG A 138 8.78 -10.70 -9.54
C ARG A 138 7.63 -9.89 -10.11
N SER A 139 6.98 -9.08 -9.28
CA SER A 139 5.89 -8.21 -9.73
C SER A 139 6.39 -7.17 -10.74
N LEU A 140 7.55 -6.56 -10.47
CA LEU A 140 8.13 -5.52 -11.33
C LEU A 140 8.71 -6.07 -12.62
N PHE A 141 9.40 -7.22 -12.59
CA PHE A 141 9.86 -7.88 -13.81
C PHE A 141 8.70 -8.29 -14.70
N GLY A 142 7.58 -8.77 -14.15
CA GLY A 142 6.37 -9.04 -14.94
C GLY A 142 5.82 -7.78 -15.62
N LEU A 143 5.77 -6.65 -14.90
CA LEU A 143 5.32 -5.37 -15.44
C LEU A 143 6.27 -4.81 -16.52
N ALA A 144 7.58 -4.93 -16.31
CA ALA A 144 8.60 -4.50 -17.25
C ALA A 144 8.66 -5.41 -18.49
N ALA A 145 8.48 -6.72 -18.34
CA ALA A 145 8.41 -7.66 -19.47
C ALA A 145 7.19 -7.38 -20.36
N GLY A 146 6.04 -7.04 -19.77
CA GLY A 146 4.86 -6.60 -20.52
C GLY A 146 5.11 -5.34 -21.37
N PHE A 147 6.02 -4.46 -20.93
CA PHE A 147 6.43 -3.29 -21.72
C PHE A 147 7.25 -3.69 -22.97
N TYR A 148 8.17 -4.64 -22.85
CA TYR A 148 8.94 -5.12 -23.99
C TYR A 148 8.12 -6.00 -24.95
N GLY A 149 7.15 -6.78 -24.43
CA GLY A 149 6.24 -7.57 -25.25
C GLY A 149 5.31 -6.72 -26.11
N ALA A 150 4.77 -5.62 -25.57
CA ALA A 150 3.88 -4.71 -26.31
C ALA A 150 4.58 -3.93 -27.43
N SER A 151 5.91 -3.80 -27.40
CA SER A 151 6.70 -3.13 -28.44
C SER A 151 7.12 -4.07 -29.59
N GLY A 152 6.82 -5.37 -29.49
CA GLY A 152 7.17 -6.39 -30.49
C GLY A 152 6.08 -6.68 -31.54
N GLU A 153 4.88 -6.14 -31.38
CA GLU A 153 3.73 -6.38 -32.28
C GLU A 153 3.44 -5.16 -33.17
N THR A 154 4.39 -4.81 -34.03
CA THR A 154 4.15 -4.00 -35.25
C THR A 154 5.04 -4.58 -36.35
N GLY A 155 4.54 -5.63 -37.00
CA GLY A 155 5.32 -6.35 -37.99
C GLY A 155 4.55 -7.50 -38.61
N GLN A 156 3.39 -7.21 -39.18
CA GLN A 156 2.81 -7.98 -40.29
C GLN A 156 1.90 -7.09 -41.13
#